data_AF-A0A1B9JXQ2-F1
#
_entry.id   AF-A0A1B9JXQ2-F1
#
_cell.length_a   1.000
_cell.length_b   1.000
_cell.length_c   1.000
_cell.angle_alpha   90.00
_cell.angle_beta   90.00
_cell.angle_gamma   90.00
#
_symmetry.space_group_name_H-M   'P 1'
#
loop_
_entity.id
_entity.type
_entity.pdbx_description
1 polymer ?
#
loop_
_entity_poly.entity_id
_entity_poly.type
_entity_poly.pdbx_seq_one_letter_code
_entity_poly.pdbx_strand_id
1 'polypeptide(L)'
;MAKIAIISNSTSRQDIKNVFEGLGHQVDYLIDNSITYNQLMTYDLIVSTNQYSRKEVIKQCVGDGIPAIVAEGNSSSVSLGKDLGMFDQNEHQVSDWNYLRPLKISLITQKIPKLGCTPYLKPTWCSSFPISSMAPGGEALCAMYHERDDLIICAHFKKGTVDKFGGTFGANCIFMSFLDREYLTRNAIKMLDNAINFCFQNYTTLSGKVVDETDQPISREVKIYDQKTGELVSEITSNEEGLFSAEVFSGQSYYVIAFDKDNGKKNAVIIDNIKV
;
A
#
# COMPACT_ATOMS: atom_id res chain seq x y z
N MET A 1 -1.54 10.16 15.82
CA MET A 1 -1.19 11.41 15.14
C MET A 1 0.27 11.29 14.75
N ALA A 2 0.56 11.35 13.45
CA ALA A 2 1.91 11.19 12.92
C ALA A 2 2.47 12.55 12.46
N LYS A 3 3.79 12.71 12.50
CA LYS A 3 4.53 13.85 11.97
C LYS A 3 4.99 13.53 10.54
N ILE A 4 4.48 14.29 9.57
CA ILE A 4 4.65 14.04 8.14
C ILE A 4 5.48 15.16 7.51
N ALA A 5 6.51 14.79 6.75
CA ALA A 5 7.25 15.72 5.90
C ALA A 5 6.73 15.62 4.47
N ILE A 6 6.12 16.69 3.96
CA ILE A 6 5.84 16.82 2.52
C ILE A 6 7.03 17.52 1.87
N ILE A 7 7.71 16.81 0.97
CA ILE A 7 8.86 17.29 0.22
C ILE A 7 8.40 17.70 -1.18
N SER A 8 8.66 18.95 -1.54
CA SER A 8 8.30 19.51 -2.84
C SER A 8 9.22 20.66 -3.24
N ASN A 9 9.25 20.96 -4.54
CA ASN A 9 9.99 22.07 -5.14
C ASN A 9 9.22 23.41 -5.13
N SER A 10 7.93 23.41 -4.78
CA SER A 10 7.11 24.61 -4.75
C SER A 10 6.31 24.68 -3.46
N THR A 11 6.07 25.89 -2.94
CA THR A 11 5.15 26.12 -1.80
C THR A 11 3.68 26.11 -2.23
N SER A 12 3.39 25.88 -3.52
CA SER A 12 2.05 26.02 -4.09
C SER A 12 1.12 24.83 -3.82
N ARG A 13 1.55 23.80 -3.08
CA ARG A 13 0.75 22.61 -2.75
C ARG A 13 0.22 22.60 -1.32
N GLN A 14 -0.26 23.76 -0.86
CA GLN A 14 -0.90 23.88 0.46
C GLN A 14 -2.17 23.01 0.55
N ASP A 15 -2.80 22.69 -0.57
CA ASP A 15 -3.95 21.79 -0.67
C ASP A 15 -3.64 20.36 -0.19
N ILE A 16 -2.52 19.78 -0.61
CA ILE A 16 -2.09 18.45 -0.14
C ILE A 16 -1.84 18.49 1.37
N LYS A 17 -1.11 19.51 1.85
CA LYS A 17 -0.88 19.71 3.28
C LYS A 17 -2.19 19.77 4.07
N ASN A 18 -3.16 20.56 3.60
CA ASN A 18 -4.47 20.68 4.25
C ASN A 18 -5.22 19.35 4.30
N VAL A 19 -5.06 18.47 3.30
CA VAL A 19 -5.65 17.12 3.32
C VAL A 19 -5.04 16.27 4.44
N PHE A 20 -3.71 16.21 4.55
CA PHE A 20 -3.05 15.45 5.61
C PHE A 20 -3.35 16.02 7.01
N GLU A 21 -3.40 17.34 7.17
CA GLU A 21 -3.82 18.00 8.42
C GLU A 21 -5.29 17.69 8.73
N GLY A 22 -6.16 17.70 7.72
CA GLY A 22 -7.57 17.32 7.84
C GLY A 22 -7.80 15.85 8.21
N LEU A 23 -6.83 14.98 7.92
CA LEU A 23 -6.77 13.59 8.39
C LEU A 23 -6.20 13.47 9.83
N GLY A 24 -5.82 14.58 10.47
CA GLY A 24 -5.38 14.63 11.86
C GLY A 24 -3.89 14.40 12.07
N HIS A 25 -3.06 14.68 11.06
CA HIS A 25 -1.60 14.59 11.15
C HIS A 25 -0.94 15.96 11.33
N GLN A 26 0.27 15.97 11.91
CA GLN A 26 1.12 17.15 11.92
C GLN A 26 1.93 17.17 10.63
N VAL A 27 1.88 18.27 9.87
CA VAL A 27 2.46 18.30 8.52
C VAL A 27 3.40 19.49 8.36
N ASP A 28 4.68 19.18 8.12
CA ASP A 28 5.67 20.17 7.73
C ASP A 28 5.90 20.10 6.22
N TYR A 29 6.00 21.28 5.61
CA TYR A 29 6.30 21.41 4.19
C TYR A 29 7.76 21.78 4.03
N LEU A 30 8.55 20.90 3.42
CA LEU A 30 9.99 21.06 3.27
C LEU A 30 10.33 21.38 1.81
N ILE A 31 10.97 22.54 1.61
CA ILE A 31 11.46 22.95 0.29
C ILE A 31 12.83 22.32 0.05
N ASP A 32 12.97 21.65 -1.08
CA ASP A 32 14.01 20.69 -1.46
C ASP A 32 15.48 21.13 -1.20
N ASN A 33 15.77 22.43 -1.27
CA ASN A 33 17.14 22.93 -1.39
C ASN A 33 18.04 22.68 -0.15
N SER A 34 17.49 22.42 1.03
CA SER A 34 18.26 22.28 2.28
C SER A 34 17.89 21.07 3.14
N ILE A 35 17.17 20.09 2.60
CA ILE A 35 16.72 18.94 3.38
C ILE A 35 17.89 17.99 3.66
N THR A 36 18.07 17.64 4.94
CA THR A 36 19.11 16.71 5.39
C THR A 36 18.51 15.40 5.87
N TYR A 37 19.32 14.32 5.83
CA TYR A 37 18.95 13.03 6.41
C TYR A 37 18.49 13.16 7.86
N ASN A 38 19.28 13.83 8.70
CA ASN A 38 18.96 14.01 10.13
C ASN A 38 17.63 14.74 10.34
N GLN A 39 17.28 15.67 9.46
CA GLN A 39 15.99 16.36 9.52
C GLN A 39 14.84 15.40 9.20
N LEU A 40 14.97 14.60 8.12
CA LEU A 40 13.93 13.65 7.69
C LEU A 40 13.73 12.51 8.69
N MET A 41 14.78 12.06 9.38
CA MET A 41 14.68 11.04 10.43
C MET A 41 13.86 11.48 11.66
N THR A 42 13.47 12.76 11.76
CA THR A 42 12.57 13.25 12.83
C THR A 42 11.09 13.11 12.50
N TYR A 43 10.75 12.61 11.31
CA TYR A 43 9.39 12.43 10.83
C TYR A 43 9.00 10.95 10.84
N ASP A 44 7.71 10.69 11.01
CA ASP A 44 7.15 9.34 10.97
C ASP A 44 6.91 8.89 9.52
N LEU A 45 6.66 9.83 8.60
CA LEU A 45 6.37 9.56 7.19
C LEU A 45 6.91 10.66 6.29
N ILE A 46 7.54 10.23 5.19
CA ILE A 46 7.96 11.11 4.10
C ILE A 46 6.94 11.03 2.96
N VAL A 47 6.46 12.18 2.49
CA VAL A 47 5.63 12.28 1.29
C VAL A 47 6.39 13.10 0.27
N SER A 48 6.82 12.50 -0.82
CA SER A 48 7.52 13.21 -1.89
C SER A 48 6.58 13.39 -3.07
N THR A 49 6.30 14.64 -3.46
CA THR A 49 5.40 14.95 -4.59
C THR A 49 6.13 15.41 -5.84
N ASN A 50 7.43 15.76 -5.74
CA ASN A 50 8.30 16.02 -6.88
C ASN A 50 9.79 16.17 -6.48
N GLN A 51 10.66 15.89 -7.46
CA GLN A 51 12.07 16.29 -7.65
C GLN A 51 13.26 15.45 -7.14
N TYR A 52 14.26 15.46 -8.03
CA TYR A 52 15.47 14.64 -8.15
C TYR A 52 16.56 14.86 -7.11
N SER A 53 16.58 16.01 -6.40
CA SER A 53 17.82 16.48 -5.77
C SER A 53 18.14 15.80 -4.43
N ARG A 54 17.17 15.06 -3.86
CA ARG A 54 17.28 14.39 -2.56
C ARG A 54 16.88 12.93 -2.56
N LYS A 55 16.81 12.30 -3.74
CA LYS A 55 16.48 10.88 -3.87
C LYS A 55 17.34 9.97 -3.01
N GLU A 56 18.64 10.27 -2.89
CA GLU A 56 19.57 9.47 -2.07
C GLU A 56 19.27 9.61 -0.59
N VAL A 57 18.88 10.82 -0.14
CA VAL A 57 18.52 11.08 1.25
C VAL A 57 17.22 10.36 1.60
N ILE A 58 16.21 10.45 0.73
CA ILE A 58 14.92 9.76 0.93
C ILE A 58 15.12 8.24 0.89
N LYS A 59 15.91 7.73 -0.08
CA LYS A 59 16.26 6.32 -0.18
C LYS A 59 16.96 5.81 1.06
N GLN A 60 17.90 6.60 1.61
CA GLN A 60 18.56 6.27 2.87
C GLN A 60 17.56 6.22 4.02
N CYS A 61 16.69 7.23 4.19
CA CYS A 61 15.65 7.20 5.23
C CYS A 61 14.71 5.99 5.10
N VAL A 62 14.32 5.62 3.88
CA VAL A 62 13.52 4.41 3.63
C VAL A 62 14.28 3.15 4.02
N GLY A 63 15.57 3.05 3.66
CA GLY A 63 16.44 1.95 4.07
C GLY A 63 16.57 1.84 5.59
N ASP A 64 16.57 2.98 6.29
CA ASP A 64 16.66 3.06 7.75
C ASP A 64 15.30 2.97 8.47
N GLY A 65 14.22 2.71 7.74
CA GLY A 65 12.92 2.36 8.32
C GLY A 65 11.86 3.47 8.34
N ILE A 66 12.12 4.63 7.72
CA ILE A 66 11.10 5.68 7.57
C ILE A 66 10.23 5.37 6.34
N PRO A 67 8.92 5.14 6.50
CA PRO A 67 8.04 4.88 5.37
C PRO A 67 7.94 6.09 4.44
N ALA A 68 7.62 5.83 3.17
CA ALA A 68 7.50 6.87 2.16
C ALA A 68 6.27 6.68 1.26
N ILE A 69 5.53 7.77 1.03
CA ILE A 69 4.60 7.88 -0.08
C ILE A 69 5.30 8.67 -1.19
N VAL A 70 5.54 8.01 -2.31
CA VAL A 70 6.09 8.61 -3.52
C VAL A 70 4.93 8.93 -4.46
N ALA A 71 4.76 10.22 -4.67
CA ALA A 71 3.85 10.76 -5.65
C ALA A 71 4.62 11.36 -6.80
N GLU A 72 4.18 11.05 -8.01
CA GLU A 72 4.84 11.52 -9.21
C GLU A 72 3.93 12.45 -9.99
N GLY A 73 4.43 13.66 -10.21
CA GLY A 73 3.86 14.68 -11.07
C GLY A 73 4.11 14.42 -12.56
N ASN A 74 4.20 15.47 -13.36
CA ASN A 74 4.39 15.40 -14.82
C ASN A 74 5.70 14.69 -15.29
N SER A 75 5.89 14.59 -16.61
CA SER A 75 6.79 13.68 -17.38
C SER A 75 8.22 13.54 -16.90
N SER A 76 8.71 14.54 -16.19
CA SER A 76 10.08 14.63 -15.73
C SER A 76 10.19 14.38 -14.22
N SER A 77 9.29 13.63 -13.58
CA SER A 77 9.32 13.45 -12.11
C SER A 77 9.43 12.01 -11.64
N VAL A 78 9.50 11.05 -12.57
CA VAL A 78 9.44 9.60 -12.30
C VAL A 78 10.78 9.01 -11.80
N SER A 79 11.58 9.79 -11.07
CA SER A 79 12.88 9.31 -10.58
C SER A 79 12.77 8.57 -9.27
N LEU A 80 12.00 9.06 -8.31
CA LEU A 80 12.08 8.54 -6.95
C LEU A 80 11.52 7.12 -6.83
N GLY A 81 10.37 6.80 -7.45
CA GLY A 81 9.84 5.43 -7.41
C GLY A 81 10.83 4.43 -8.02
N LYS A 82 11.42 4.80 -9.16
CA LYS A 82 12.50 4.05 -9.79
C LYS A 82 13.74 3.96 -8.91
N ASP A 83 14.20 5.05 -8.31
CA ASP A 83 15.42 5.10 -7.51
C ASP A 83 15.29 4.33 -6.18
N LEU A 84 14.08 4.27 -5.63
CA LEU A 84 13.70 3.38 -4.52
C LEU A 84 13.55 1.91 -4.98
N GLY A 85 13.62 1.62 -6.28
CA GLY A 85 13.50 0.27 -6.83
C GLY A 85 12.09 -0.28 -6.80
N MET A 86 11.06 0.57 -6.74
CA MET A 86 9.65 0.16 -6.88
C MET A 86 9.35 -0.39 -8.27
N PHE A 87 10.04 0.15 -9.29
CA PHE A 87 9.95 -0.28 -10.68
C PHE A 87 11.24 0.03 -11.46
N ASP A 88 11.48 -0.69 -12.56
CA ASP A 88 12.71 -0.60 -13.38
C ASP A 88 12.52 0.15 -14.70
N GLN A 89 11.28 0.29 -15.18
CA GLN A 89 10.91 1.02 -16.39
C GLN A 89 9.89 2.11 -16.08
N ASN A 90 10.00 3.21 -16.84
CA ASN A 90 9.12 4.36 -16.75
C ASN A 90 8.52 4.62 -18.12
N GLU A 91 7.33 4.11 -18.42
CA GLU A 91 6.65 4.52 -19.64
C GLU A 91 5.15 4.61 -19.37
N HIS A 92 4.67 5.85 -19.19
CA HIS A 92 3.64 6.48 -20.03
C HIS A 92 3.05 7.69 -19.32
N GLN A 93 3.09 8.84 -20.01
CA GLN A 93 2.14 9.91 -19.72
C GLN A 93 0.87 9.60 -20.48
N VAL A 94 -0.23 9.33 -19.78
CA VAL A 94 -1.51 9.27 -20.46
C VAL A 94 -2.03 10.71 -20.58
N SER A 95 -1.81 11.33 -21.74
CA SER A 95 -2.25 12.70 -22.07
C SER A 95 -3.70 12.77 -22.58
N ASP A 96 -4.32 11.63 -22.90
CA ASP A 96 -5.48 11.64 -23.79
C ASP A 96 -6.82 11.52 -23.06
N TRP A 97 -7.62 12.56 -23.29
CA TRP A 97 -8.90 12.87 -22.65
C TRP A 97 -10.03 11.85 -22.88
N ASN A 98 -9.80 10.76 -23.63
CA ASN A 98 -10.90 9.96 -24.17
C ASN A 98 -10.87 8.44 -23.93
N TYR A 99 -9.80 7.83 -23.40
CA TYR A 99 -9.73 6.35 -23.38
C TYR A 99 -9.15 5.68 -22.14
N LEU A 100 -9.12 6.35 -20.98
CA LEU A 100 -8.96 5.65 -19.70
C LEU A 100 -10.30 5.11 -19.22
N ARG A 101 -10.78 4.06 -19.90
CA ARG A 101 -11.85 3.23 -19.37
C ARG A 101 -11.18 2.07 -18.65
N PRO A 102 -11.23 1.97 -17.31
CA PRO A 102 -10.92 0.70 -16.66
C PRO A 102 -11.98 -0.31 -17.12
N LEU A 103 -11.70 -1.03 -18.21
CA LEU A 103 -12.59 -2.05 -18.78
C LEU A 103 -12.65 -3.29 -17.89
N LYS A 104 -11.65 -3.46 -17.01
CA LYS A 104 -11.61 -4.51 -15.99
C LYS A 104 -10.59 -4.13 -14.92
N ILE A 105 -11.01 -4.04 -13.65
CA ILE A 105 -10.08 -4.09 -12.51
C ILE A 105 -9.84 -5.59 -12.27
N SER A 106 -8.83 -6.14 -12.93
CA SER A 106 -8.36 -7.49 -12.59
C SER A 106 -7.39 -7.35 -11.42
N LEU A 107 -7.90 -7.58 -10.20
CA LEU A 107 -7.08 -7.74 -9.01
C LEU A 107 -6.17 -8.98 -9.18
N ILE A 108 -4.86 -8.75 -9.15
CA ILE A 108 -3.86 -9.74 -8.75
C ILE A 108 -3.24 -9.12 -7.48
N THR A 109 -3.64 -9.34 -6.24
CA THR A 109 -4.51 -10.31 -5.55
C THR A 109 -4.84 -9.66 -4.18
N GLN A 110 -6.10 -9.77 -3.70
CA GLN A 110 -6.59 -9.70 -2.30
C GLN A 110 -5.79 -8.85 -1.26
N LYS A 111 -6.27 -7.80 -0.59
CA LYS A 111 -7.63 -7.41 -0.14
C LYS A 111 -7.69 -5.89 0.12
N ILE A 112 -8.58 -5.20 -0.59
CA ILE A 112 -9.25 -3.99 -0.09
C ILE A 112 -10.75 -4.32 -0.12
N PRO A 113 -11.56 -3.90 0.87
CA PRO A 113 -13.00 -4.05 0.83
C PRO A 113 -13.55 -3.41 -0.44
N LYS A 114 -14.50 -4.12 -1.08
CA LYS A 114 -15.25 -3.72 -2.27
C LYS A 114 -15.49 -2.19 -2.35
N LEU A 115 -14.58 -1.47 -3.01
CA LEU A 115 -14.87 -0.14 -3.52
C LEU A 115 -15.65 -0.32 -4.82
N GLY A 116 -16.98 -0.39 -4.67
CA GLY A 116 -17.92 -0.27 -5.78
C GLY A 116 -17.86 1.14 -6.35
N CYS A 117 -16.85 1.43 -7.17
CA CYS A 117 -16.76 2.66 -7.93
C CYS A 117 -16.19 2.34 -9.31
N THR A 118 -16.97 2.65 -10.36
CA THR A 118 -16.42 3.11 -11.64
C THR A 118 -15.70 4.43 -11.37
N PRO A 119 -14.36 4.50 -11.42
CA PRO A 119 -13.69 5.76 -11.17
C PRO A 119 -13.66 6.54 -12.48
N TYR A 120 -14.56 7.53 -12.61
CA TYR A 120 -14.21 8.72 -13.39
C TYR A 120 -13.17 9.50 -12.60
N LEU A 121 -11.95 8.99 -12.59
CA LEU A 121 -10.77 9.82 -12.45
C LEU A 121 -10.69 10.53 -13.81
N LYS A 122 -10.93 11.85 -13.86
CA LYS A 122 -10.48 12.70 -14.98
C LYS A 122 -9.15 13.38 -14.59
N PRO A 123 -8.04 12.66 -14.34
CA PRO A 123 -6.75 13.28 -14.34
C PRO A 123 -6.46 13.56 -15.80
N THR A 124 -6.31 14.84 -16.15
CA THR A 124 -5.88 15.22 -17.49
C THR A 124 -4.49 14.67 -17.81
N TRP A 125 -3.72 14.29 -16.77
CA TRP A 125 -2.38 13.67 -16.82
C TRP A 125 -2.21 12.76 -15.59
N CYS A 126 -1.64 11.57 -15.71
CA CYS A 126 -1.17 10.77 -14.56
C CYS A 126 0.08 10.00 -14.96
N SER A 127 0.93 9.71 -13.96
CA SER A 127 2.09 8.83 -14.14
C SER A 127 1.66 7.38 -13.89
N SER A 128 2.25 6.45 -14.62
CA SER A 128 2.02 5.03 -14.43
C SER A 128 3.24 4.24 -14.89
N PHE A 129 3.33 3.00 -14.44
CA PHE A 129 4.33 2.04 -14.91
C PHE A 129 3.64 0.70 -15.24
N PRO A 130 4.18 -0.08 -16.19
CA PRO A 130 3.60 -1.37 -16.53
C PRO A 130 3.78 -2.35 -15.38
N ILE A 131 2.78 -3.21 -15.11
CA ILE A 131 2.84 -4.20 -14.03
C ILE A 131 4.09 -5.08 -14.09
N SER A 132 4.59 -5.39 -15.30
CA SER A 132 5.82 -6.15 -15.53
C SER A 132 7.07 -5.48 -14.98
N SER A 133 7.07 -4.16 -14.88
CA SER A 133 8.17 -3.37 -14.31
C SER A 133 8.11 -3.25 -12.79
N MET A 134 7.09 -3.78 -12.11
CA MET A 134 6.95 -3.67 -10.65
C MET A 134 7.93 -4.58 -9.91
N ALA A 135 8.45 -4.12 -8.77
CA ALA A 135 9.32 -4.93 -7.90
C ALA A 135 8.64 -6.25 -7.49
N PRO A 136 9.38 -7.36 -7.37
CA PRO A 136 8.83 -8.64 -6.93
C PRO A 136 8.21 -8.50 -5.54
N GLY A 137 6.91 -8.77 -5.41
CA GLY A 137 6.17 -8.62 -4.14
C GLY A 137 5.56 -7.23 -3.91
N GLY A 138 5.62 -6.33 -4.90
CA GLY A 138 4.74 -5.16 -4.92
C GLY A 138 3.27 -5.58 -5.11
N GLU A 139 2.36 -4.90 -4.43
CA GLU A 139 0.93 -5.14 -4.49
C GLU A 139 0.23 -3.97 -5.20
N ALA A 140 -0.34 -4.25 -6.39
CA ALA A 140 -1.09 -3.25 -7.14
C ALA A 140 -2.45 -2.99 -6.48
N LEU A 141 -2.69 -1.75 -6.04
CA LEU A 141 -3.98 -1.36 -5.48
C LEU A 141 -4.95 -0.85 -6.53
N CYS A 142 -4.41 -0.17 -7.53
CA CYS A 142 -5.20 0.38 -8.62
C CYS A 142 -4.40 0.30 -9.91
N ALA A 143 -5.01 -0.35 -10.89
CA ALA A 143 -4.48 -0.50 -12.23
C ALA A 143 -5.50 0.00 -13.26
N MET A 144 -4.99 0.59 -14.33
CA MET A 144 -5.74 0.96 -15.51
C MET A 144 -5.38 -0.01 -16.63
N TYR A 145 -6.39 -0.61 -17.24
CA TYR A 145 -6.20 -1.40 -18.45
C TYR A 145 -6.11 -0.45 -19.65
N HIS A 146 -5.04 -0.54 -20.41
CA HIS A 146 -4.90 0.07 -21.73
C HIS A 146 -4.74 -1.05 -22.77
N GLU A 147 -5.13 -0.81 -24.03
CA GLU A 147 -5.22 -1.85 -25.09
C GLU A 147 -3.98 -2.73 -25.29
N ARG A 148 -2.82 -2.32 -24.77
CA ARG A 148 -1.55 -3.02 -24.88
C ARG A 148 -0.88 -3.34 -23.53
N ASP A 149 -1.28 -2.68 -22.44
CA ASP A 149 -0.55 -2.73 -21.17
C ASP A 149 -1.49 -2.54 -19.96
N ASP A 150 -1.17 -3.27 -18.88
CA ASP A 150 -1.73 -3.05 -17.55
C ASP A 150 -0.87 -2.01 -16.80
N LEU A 151 -1.44 -0.81 -16.58
CA LEU A 151 -0.74 0.34 -16.01
C LEU A 151 -1.09 0.52 -14.53
N ILE A 152 -0.08 0.57 -13.67
CA ILE A 152 -0.25 0.77 -12.23
C ILE A 152 -0.26 2.26 -11.89
N ILE A 153 -1.28 2.70 -11.13
CA ILE A 153 -1.39 4.09 -10.62
C ILE A 153 -1.27 4.19 -9.11
N CYS A 154 -1.42 3.07 -8.41
CA CYS A 154 -1.19 2.97 -6.98
C CYS A 154 -0.68 1.57 -6.63
N ALA A 155 0.43 1.49 -5.90
CA ALA A 155 1.02 0.23 -5.45
C ALA A 155 1.64 0.36 -4.07
N HIS A 156 1.60 -0.74 -3.32
CA HIS A 156 2.20 -0.89 -2.01
C HIS A 156 3.42 -1.80 -2.08
N PHE A 157 4.44 -1.47 -1.29
CA PHE A 157 5.67 -2.23 -1.14
C PHE A 157 5.91 -2.41 0.36
N LYS A 158 5.84 -3.65 0.83
CA LYS A 158 6.02 -3.96 2.26
C LYS A 158 7.50 -3.85 2.63
N LYS A 159 7.76 -3.52 3.90
CA LYS A 159 9.07 -3.67 4.50
C LYS A 159 9.58 -5.10 4.28
N GLY A 160 10.84 -5.23 3.84
CA GLY A 160 11.49 -6.50 3.53
C GLY A 160 11.24 -7.01 2.10
N THR A 161 10.31 -6.42 1.35
CA THR A 161 10.13 -6.73 -0.08
C THR A 161 11.42 -6.44 -0.85
N VAL A 162 11.78 -7.33 -1.78
CA VAL A 162 12.96 -7.17 -2.64
C VAL A 162 12.67 -6.11 -3.70
N ASP A 163 13.53 -5.09 -3.79
CA ASP A 163 13.43 -4.04 -4.79
C ASP A 163 13.94 -4.52 -6.17
N LYS A 164 13.70 -3.73 -7.21
CA LYS A 164 14.14 -4.05 -8.59
C LYS A 164 15.64 -4.17 -8.79
N PHE A 165 16.45 -3.69 -7.84
CA PHE A 165 17.90 -3.72 -7.89
C PHE A 165 18.51 -4.77 -6.95
N GLY A 166 17.68 -5.61 -6.33
CA GLY A 166 18.11 -6.67 -5.42
C GLY A 166 18.35 -6.22 -3.97
N GLY A 167 18.03 -4.96 -3.65
CA GLY A 167 17.94 -4.48 -2.26
C GLY A 167 16.62 -4.89 -1.60
N THR A 168 16.39 -4.43 -0.38
CA THR A 168 15.10 -4.62 0.31
C THR A 168 14.58 -3.30 0.85
N PHE A 169 13.27 -3.08 0.78
CA PHE A 169 12.66 -1.91 1.40
C PHE A 169 12.81 -1.96 2.93
N GLY A 170 13.46 -0.96 3.53
CA GLY A 170 13.60 -0.86 4.99
C GLY A 170 12.30 -0.49 5.72
N ALA A 171 11.31 0.02 4.97
CA ALA A 171 10.01 0.47 5.45
C ALA A 171 8.90 0.20 4.42
N ASN A 172 7.64 0.29 4.87
CA ASN A 172 6.50 0.26 3.96
C ASN A 172 6.49 1.50 3.07
N CYS A 173 6.43 1.29 1.76
CA CYS A 173 6.44 2.36 0.79
C CYS A 173 5.25 2.27 -0.16
N ILE A 174 4.81 3.41 -0.67
CA ILE A 174 3.67 3.50 -1.57
C ILE A 174 4.03 4.36 -2.75
N PHE A 175 3.61 3.90 -3.93
CA PHE A 175 3.52 4.74 -5.12
C PHE A 175 2.08 5.23 -5.29
N MET A 176 1.86 6.53 -5.54
CA MET A 176 0.55 7.11 -5.84
C MET A 176 0.65 8.23 -6.90
N SER A 177 0.12 7.99 -8.10
CA SER A 177 0.30 8.93 -9.22
C SER A 177 -0.63 10.14 -9.27
N PHE A 178 -1.58 10.24 -8.33
CA PHE A 178 -2.61 11.28 -8.32
C PHE A 178 -2.46 12.31 -7.20
N LEU A 179 -1.46 12.17 -6.32
CA LEU A 179 -1.31 13.09 -5.19
C LEU A 179 -0.81 14.47 -5.58
N ASP A 180 -0.05 14.63 -6.67
CA ASP A 180 0.40 15.94 -7.18
C ASP A 180 -0.68 16.71 -7.98
N ARG A 181 -1.96 16.56 -7.60
CA ARG A 181 -3.10 17.13 -8.33
C ARG A 181 -3.87 18.12 -7.47
N GLU A 182 -4.31 19.19 -8.12
CA GLU A 182 -5.23 20.14 -7.51
C GLU A 182 -6.55 19.43 -7.20
N TYR A 183 -6.94 19.45 -5.93
CA TYR A 183 -8.21 18.91 -5.41
C TYR A 183 -8.35 17.39 -5.48
N LEU A 184 -8.06 16.72 -4.35
CA LEU A 184 -8.37 15.31 -4.18
C LEU A 184 -9.88 15.10 -3.98
N THR A 185 -10.46 14.17 -4.74
CA THR A 185 -11.83 13.71 -4.51
C THR A 185 -11.96 13.01 -3.15
N ARG A 186 -13.18 12.88 -2.61
CA ARG A 186 -13.41 12.13 -1.36
C ARG A 186 -12.87 10.70 -1.40
N ASN A 187 -12.92 10.05 -2.56
CA ASN A 187 -12.39 8.69 -2.72
C ASN A 187 -10.86 8.69 -2.75
N ALA A 188 -10.24 9.67 -3.40
CA ALA A 188 -8.79 9.83 -3.36
C ALA A 188 -8.29 10.12 -1.93
N ILE A 189 -9.02 10.93 -1.16
CA ILE A 189 -8.71 11.18 0.26
C ILE A 189 -8.82 9.88 1.09
N LYS A 190 -9.85 9.06 0.87
CA LYS A 190 -9.95 7.74 1.53
C LYS A 190 -8.83 6.78 1.15
N MET A 191 -8.43 6.77 -0.13
CA MET A 191 -7.29 5.96 -0.57
C MET A 191 -5.99 6.45 0.08
N LEU A 192 -5.81 7.76 0.18
CA LEU A 192 -4.67 8.37 0.87
C LEU A 192 -4.66 8.00 2.36
N ASP A 193 -5.81 8.07 3.06
CA ASP A 193 -5.91 7.66 4.46
C ASP A 193 -5.52 6.17 4.64
N ASN A 194 -6.03 5.29 3.78
CA ASN A 194 -5.63 3.88 3.78
C ASN A 194 -4.14 3.68 3.51
N ALA A 195 -3.57 4.46 2.59
CA ALA A 195 -2.15 4.46 2.28
C ALA A 195 -1.30 4.91 3.48
N ILE A 196 -1.68 5.98 4.16
CA ILE A 196 -1.00 6.44 5.37
C ILE A 196 -1.05 5.35 6.44
N ASN A 197 -2.21 4.72 6.63
CA ASN A 197 -2.34 3.60 7.55
C ASN A 197 -1.40 2.44 7.17
N PHE A 198 -1.29 2.09 5.89
CA PHE A 198 -0.33 1.10 5.40
C PHE A 198 1.12 1.46 5.73
N CYS A 199 1.52 2.72 5.54
CA CYS A 199 2.87 3.16 5.86
C CYS A 199 3.25 2.90 7.33
N PHE A 200 2.29 2.98 8.25
CA PHE A 200 2.50 2.75 9.68
C PHE A 200 2.19 1.33 10.14
N GLN A 201 1.65 0.48 9.27
CA GLN A 201 1.30 -0.88 9.61
C GLN A 201 2.56 -1.74 9.79
N ASN A 202 2.77 -2.21 11.02
CA ASN A 202 3.69 -3.32 11.25
C ASN A 202 2.94 -4.60 10.98
N TYR A 203 3.45 -5.43 10.08
CA TYR A 203 2.94 -6.78 9.89
C TYR A 203 3.59 -7.72 10.90
N THR A 204 2.83 -8.70 11.33
CA THR A 204 3.30 -9.83 12.13
C THR A 204 2.70 -11.11 11.57
N THR A 205 3.31 -12.24 11.92
CA THR A 205 2.81 -13.54 11.50
C THR A 205 1.87 -14.10 12.56
N LEU A 206 0.60 -14.22 12.21
CA LEU A 206 -0.37 -14.99 12.98
C LEU A 206 -0.33 -16.44 12.49
N SER A 207 0.12 -17.34 13.37
CA SER A 207 0.18 -18.76 13.08
C SER A 207 -0.62 -19.57 14.09
N GLY A 208 -1.06 -20.75 13.68
CA GLY A 208 -1.83 -21.64 14.53
C GLY A 208 -1.97 -23.02 13.92
N LYS A 209 -2.69 -23.89 14.64
CA LYS A 209 -2.95 -25.27 14.25
C LYS A 209 -4.46 -25.54 14.31
N VAL A 210 -5.00 -26.10 13.24
CA VAL A 210 -6.38 -26.58 13.15
C VAL A 210 -6.38 -28.07 13.50
N VAL A 211 -7.23 -28.43 14.46
CA VAL A 211 -7.43 -29.81 14.90
C VAL A 211 -8.93 -30.15 14.91
N ASP A 212 -9.25 -31.44 14.85
CA ASP A 212 -10.61 -31.95 15.02
C ASP A 212 -11.01 -32.07 16.51
N GLU A 213 -12.20 -32.61 16.78
CA GLU A 213 -12.71 -32.84 18.14
C GLU A 213 -11.90 -33.84 18.98
N THR A 214 -10.96 -34.56 18.37
CA THR A 214 -10.06 -35.53 19.01
C THR A 214 -8.60 -35.04 19.07
N ASP A 215 -8.38 -33.74 18.87
CA ASP A 215 -7.08 -33.08 18.79
C ASP A 215 -6.16 -33.59 17.66
N GLN A 216 -6.71 -34.27 16.64
CA GLN A 216 -5.93 -34.66 15.46
C GLN A 216 -5.84 -33.51 14.46
N PRO A 217 -4.69 -33.29 13.81
CA PRO A 217 -4.54 -32.21 12.84
C PRO A 217 -5.40 -32.40 11.61
N ILE A 218 -6.01 -31.32 11.12
CA ILE A 218 -6.83 -31.36 9.90
C ILE A 218 -6.57 -30.18 8.97
N SER A 219 -6.62 -30.42 7.66
CA SER A 219 -6.56 -29.38 6.65
C SER A 219 -7.94 -28.72 6.45
N ARG A 220 -8.00 -27.40 6.63
CA ARG A 220 -9.23 -26.59 6.56
C ARG A 220 -8.96 -25.20 6.02
N GLU A 221 -9.99 -24.59 5.44
CA GLU A 221 -9.98 -23.18 5.09
C GLU A 221 -10.09 -22.34 6.37
N VAL A 222 -9.11 -21.46 6.59
CA VAL A 222 -8.99 -20.55 7.72
C VAL A 222 -9.22 -19.12 7.23
N LYS A 223 -10.17 -18.42 7.84
CA LYS A 223 -10.41 -17.00 7.60
C LYS A 223 -10.09 -16.19 8.84
N ILE A 224 -9.43 -15.06 8.61
CA ILE A 224 -9.01 -14.14 9.65
C ILE A 224 -9.73 -12.81 9.41
N TYR A 225 -10.43 -12.31 10.42
CA TYR A 225 -11.19 -11.07 10.36
C TYR A 225 -10.67 -10.07 11.38
N ASP A 226 -10.59 -8.80 11.01
CA ASP A 226 -10.33 -7.71 11.94
C ASP A 226 -11.51 -7.62 12.94
N GLN A 227 -11.20 -7.64 14.23
CA GLN A 227 -12.23 -7.69 15.27
C GLN A 227 -13.04 -6.38 15.36
N LYS A 228 -12.41 -5.25 15.08
CA LYS A 228 -12.99 -3.91 15.19
C LYS A 228 -13.90 -3.60 14.02
N THR A 229 -13.49 -3.96 12.80
CA THR A 229 -14.22 -3.62 11.57
C THR A 229 -15.10 -4.77 11.08
N GLY A 230 -14.78 -6.02 11.46
CA GLY A 230 -15.42 -7.22 10.92
C GLY A 230 -14.98 -7.57 9.51
N GLU A 231 -13.98 -6.88 8.96
CA GLU A 231 -13.52 -7.09 7.59
C GLU A 231 -12.62 -8.31 7.48
N LEU A 232 -12.75 -9.06 6.39
CA LEU A 232 -11.91 -10.22 6.11
C LEU A 232 -10.49 -9.76 5.76
N VAL A 233 -9.51 -10.16 6.58
CA VAL A 233 -8.08 -9.81 6.49
C VAL A 233 -7.31 -10.87 5.72
N SER A 234 -7.45 -12.15 6.06
CA SER A 234 -6.72 -13.25 5.39
C SER A 234 -7.62 -14.48 5.18
N GLU A 235 -7.34 -15.23 4.11
CA GLU A 235 -8.00 -16.51 3.79
C GLU A 235 -6.91 -17.46 3.32
N ILE A 236 -6.68 -18.54 4.07
CA ILE A 236 -5.60 -19.50 3.84
C ILE A 236 -6.11 -20.91 4.10
N THR A 237 -5.52 -21.93 3.48
CA THR A 237 -5.81 -23.33 3.82
C THR A 237 -4.68 -23.85 4.70
N SER A 238 -5.01 -24.44 5.87
CA SER A 238 -4.01 -25.14 6.69
C SER A 238 -3.49 -26.38 5.97
N ASN A 239 -2.24 -26.76 6.23
CA ASN A 239 -1.63 -27.94 5.62
C ASN A 239 -2.16 -29.25 6.22
N GLU A 240 -1.61 -30.39 5.79
CA GLU A 240 -2.00 -31.72 6.28
C GLU A 240 -1.73 -31.90 7.79
N GLU A 241 -0.72 -31.21 8.32
CA GLU A 241 -0.45 -31.14 9.76
C GLU A 241 -1.30 -30.09 10.49
N GLY A 242 -2.32 -29.53 9.84
CA GLY A 242 -3.23 -28.52 10.36
C GLY A 242 -2.61 -27.15 10.60
N LEU A 243 -1.35 -26.92 10.23
CA LEU A 243 -0.65 -25.66 10.45
C LEU A 243 -1.10 -24.59 9.44
N PHE A 244 -1.28 -23.37 9.92
CA PHE A 244 -1.48 -22.20 9.08
C PHE A 244 -0.60 -21.04 9.55
N SER A 245 -0.31 -20.13 8.63
CA SER A 245 0.46 -18.91 8.89
C SER A 245 -0.03 -17.82 7.95
N ALA A 246 -0.44 -16.69 8.51
CA ALA A 246 -0.90 -15.54 7.75
C ALA A 246 -0.27 -14.25 8.27
N GLU A 247 0.06 -13.34 7.35
CA GLU A 247 0.42 -11.98 7.73
C GLU A 247 -0.83 -11.20 8.16
N VAL A 248 -0.72 -10.55 9.32
CA VAL A 248 -1.75 -9.67 9.88
C VAL A 248 -1.09 -8.41 10.45
N PHE A 249 -1.87 -7.37 10.78
CA PHE A 249 -1.35 -6.17 11.41
C PHE A 249 -1.08 -6.41 12.90
N SER A 250 0.12 -6.05 13.36
CA SER A 250 0.48 -6.05 14.77
C SER A 250 -0.27 -4.96 15.53
N GLY A 251 -0.56 -5.22 16.80
CA GLY A 251 -1.33 -4.35 17.69
C GLY A 251 -2.84 -4.41 17.49
N GLN A 252 -3.33 -5.26 16.57
CA GLN A 252 -4.75 -5.47 16.33
C GLN A 252 -5.25 -6.76 16.99
N SER A 253 -6.57 -6.90 17.02
CA SER A 253 -7.25 -8.10 17.49
C SER A 253 -8.01 -8.73 16.35
N TYR A 254 -7.99 -10.07 16.29
CA TYR A 254 -8.55 -10.84 15.18
C TYR A 254 -9.50 -11.93 15.65
N TYR A 255 -10.50 -12.22 14.81
CA TYR A 255 -11.24 -13.48 14.84
C TYR A 255 -10.61 -14.43 13.83
N VAL A 256 -10.29 -15.66 14.26
CA VAL A 256 -9.86 -16.73 13.36
C VAL A 256 -10.92 -17.82 13.32
N ILE A 257 -11.35 -18.18 12.11
CA ILE A 257 -12.42 -19.13 11.86
C ILE A 257 -11.93 -20.21 10.90
N ALA A 258 -11.94 -21.48 11.33
CA ALA A 258 -11.73 -22.62 10.46
C ALA A 258 -13.07 -23.18 9.95
N PHE A 259 -13.22 -23.33 8.63
CA PHE A 259 -14.45 -23.78 7.97
C PHE A 259 -14.41 -25.27 7.66
N ASP A 260 -15.37 -26.02 8.19
CA ASP A 260 -15.62 -27.41 7.82
C ASP A 260 -16.56 -27.49 6.61
N LYS A 261 -16.00 -27.82 5.44
CA LYS A 261 -16.78 -28.01 4.20
C LYS A 261 -17.43 -29.39 4.11
N ASP A 262 -16.97 -30.35 4.90
CA ASP A 262 -17.31 -31.77 4.69
C ASP A 262 -18.69 -32.12 5.27
N ASN A 263 -19.11 -31.44 6.35
CA ASN A 263 -20.26 -31.89 7.15
C ASN A 263 -21.44 -30.91 7.24
N GLY A 264 -21.36 -29.72 6.63
CA GLY A 264 -22.45 -28.72 6.65
C GLY A 264 -22.89 -28.26 8.05
N LYS A 265 -22.13 -28.58 9.11
CA LYS A 265 -22.42 -28.26 10.50
C LYS A 265 -21.22 -27.57 11.16
N LYS A 266 -21.45 -26.29 11.52
CA LYS A 266 -20.66 -25.43 12.43
C LYS A 266 -19.20 -25.13 12.05
N ASN A 267 -18.80 -23.87 12.27
CA ASN A 267 -17.40 -23.45 12.21
C ASN A 267 -16.61 -24.23 13.28
N ALA A 268 -15.47 -24.83 12.90
CA ALA A 268 -14.78 -25.82 13.74
C ALA A 268 -14.15 -25.20 14.99
N VAL A 269 -13.62 -23.98 14.90
CA VAL A 269 -13.09 -23.23 16.05
C VAL A 269 -13.23 -21.73 15.78
N ILE A 270 -13.72 -20.98 16.77
CA ILE A 270 -13.58 -19.52 16.84
C ILE A 270 -12.57 -19.26 17.95
N ILE A 271 -11.38 -18.78 17.59
CA ILE A 271 -10.50 -18.16 18.58
C ILE A 271 -10.75 -16.66 18.51
N ASP A 272 -11.22 -16.12 19.62
CA ASP A 272 -11.50 -14.70 19.83
C ASP A 272 -10.38 -14.07 20.68
N ASN A 273 -10.10 -12.79 20.46
CA ASN A 273 -9.06 -12.01 21.13
C ASN A 273 -7.62 -12.48 20.92
N ILE A 274 -7.28 -12.97 19.72
CA ILE A 274 -5.86 -13.13 19.39
C ILE A 274 -5.25 -11.73 19.25
N LYS A 275 -4.42 -11.36 20.22
CA LYS A 275 -3.59 -10.16 20.19
C LYS A 275 -2.21 -10.53 19.67
N VAL A 276 -1.79 -9.85 18.63
CA VAL A 276 -0.50 -10.07 17.93
C VAL A 276 0.23 -8.74 17.78
#